data_AF-A0AAN0MDI9-F1
#
_entry.id   AF-A0AAN0MDI9-F1
#
_cell.length_a   1.000
_cell.length_b   1.000
_cell.length_c   1.000
_cell.angle_alpha   90.00
_cell.angle_beta   90.00
_cell.angle_gamma   90.00
#
_symmetry.space_group_name_H-M   'P 1'
#
loop_
_entity.id
_entity.type
_entity.pdbx_description
1 polymer ?
#
loop_
_entity_poly.entity_id
_entity_poly.type
_entity_poly.pdbx_seq_one_letter_code
_entity_poly.pdbx_strand_id
1 'polypeptide(L)'
;MKRFIVVLLFSFLVTGPAQAWTANSGSFSGLEYVADTEIEAPSGAPLSLCHETRDIRIIGYTVSSNILGYVLSSDRCTGQIERPFSEQQMETAQSLNLIDASLPSVARNSLQRTIQNYGIWVAIALALVAVIWRRMKSLLGLDPTAPMRKKATLRILTAMCYVGKCDGIVASNEIALIAKAAGRLTRTNIQSAEVIRITDHIDLDLTPQDFVDFGKGLRDSEKDVMMRGAFFVALSSGRVIPGEYAFLTNLAHGIGMPGEDFRRVMNLALEDLDIYGP
;
A
#
# COMPACT_ATOMS: atom_id res chain seq x y z
N MET A 1 -0.88 -13.29 13.54
CA MET A 1 -0.80 -12.01 12.79
C MET A 1 -2.06 -11.65 12.00
N LYS A 2 -2.76 -12.58 11.32
CA LYS A 2 -4.02 -12.27 10.60
C LYS A 2 -5.13 -11.66 11.47
N ARG A 3 -5.26 -12.07 12.74
CA ARG A 3 -6.27 -11.54 13.69
C ARG A 3 -6.02 -10.07 14.10
N PHE A 4 -4.77 -9.61 14.12
CA PHE A 4 -4.43 -8.22 14.46
C PHE A 4 -4.70 -7.25 13.31
N ILE A 5 -4.53 -7.70 12.06
CA ILE A 5 -4.80 -6.88 10.86
C ILE A 5 -6.30 -6.63 10.71
N VAL A 6 -7.15 -7.63 11.01
CA VAL A 6 -8.60 -7.47 10.94
C VAL A 6 -9.12 -6.51 12.00
N VAL A 7 -8.58 -6.58 13.23
CA VAL A 7 -8.94 -5.64 14.31
C VAL A 7 -8.46 -4.22 14.00
N LEU A 8 -7.28 -4.05 13.40
CA LEU A 8 -6.76 -2.74 13.01
C LEU A 8 -7.52 -2.11 11.83
N LEU A 9 -8.02 -2.92 10.89
CA LEU A 9 -8.90 -2.47 9.81
C LEU A 9 -10.29 -2.11 10.32
N PHE A 10 -10.82 -2.86 11.30
CA PHE A 10 -12.10 -2.54 11.93
C PHE A 10 -12.04 -1.31 12.82
N SER A 11 -10.93 -1.09 13.54
CA SER A 11 -10.79 0.12 14.36
C SER A 11 -10.68 1.39 13.51
N PHE A 12 -10.03 1.35 12.35
CA PHE A 12 -10.04 2.46 11.39
C PHE A 12 -11.43 2.76 10.79
N LEU A 13 -12.30 1.74 10.67
CA LEU A 13 -13.67 1.92 10.18
C LEU A 13 -14.64 2.45 11.27
N VAL A 14 -14.31 2.30 12.56
CA VAL A 14 -15.20 2.67 13.68
C VAL A 14 -14.75 3.95 14.39
N THR A 15 -13.50 4.39 14.27
CA THR A 15 -13.03 5.67 14.84
C THR A 15 -12.93 6.74 13.77
N GLY A 16 -14.06 7.16 13.21
CA GLY A 16 -14.14 8.47 12.58
C GLY A 16 -14.08 9.55 13.67
N PRO A 17 -13.25 10.60 13.55
CA PRO A 17 -13.31 11.72 14.48
C PRO A 17 -14.64 12.42 14.26
N ALA A 18 -15.57 12.28 15.22
CA ALA A 18 -16.84 13.01 15.23
C ALA A 18 -16.67 14.55 15.32
N GLN A 19 -15.43 15.07 15.29
CA GLN A 19 -15.11 16.49 15.48
C GLN A 19 -14.16 17.09 14.42
N ALA A 20 -13.99 16.47 13.24
CA ALA A 20 -13.21 17.07 12.15
C ALA A 20 -14.06 17.84 11.12
N TRP A 21 -15.32 18.16 11.45
CA TRP A 21 -16.18 18.98 10.58
C TRP A 21 -15.93 20.46 10.90
N THR A 22 -14.95 21.02 10.21
CA THR A 22 -14.82 22.48 10.10
C THR A 22 -16.04 23.04 9.33
N ALA A 23 -16.28 24.35 9.35
CA ALA A 23 -17.37 24.99 8.59
C ALA A 23 -17.39 24.64 7.07
N ASN A 24 -16.30 24.06 6.56
CA ASN A 24 -16.10 23.73 5.15
C ASN A 24 -16.07 22.20 4.87
N SER A 25 -16.24 21.34 5.87
CA SER A 25 -16.23 19.88 5.66
C SER A 25 -17.41 19.22 6.36
N GLY A 26 -18.25 18.50 5.61
CA GLY A 26 -19.48 17.91 6.13
C GLY A 26 -20.58 17.76 5.09
N SER A 27 -21.79 17.45 5.57
CA SER A 27 -23.01 17.41 4.77
C SER A 27 -23.72 18.76 4.86
N PHE A 28 -24.04 19.36 3.72
CA PHE A 28 -24.70 20.65 3.61
C PHE A 28 -25.95 20.51 2.72
N SER A 29 -27.03 21.18 3.10
CA SER A 29 -28.17 21.39 2.21
C SER A 29 -27.90 22.60 1.33
N GLY A 30 -28.24 22.50 0.06
CA GLY A 30 -28.14 23.57 -0.93
C GLY A 30 -29.39 23.62 -1.79
N LEU A 31 -29.60 24.75 -2.45
CA LEU A 31 -30.65 24.93 -3.44
C LEU A 31 -30.01 25.20 -4.80
N GLU A 32 -30.54 24.57 -5.84
CA GLU A 32 -30.08 24.75 -7.22
C GLU A 32 -31.28 25.16 -8.08
N TYR A 33 -31.15 26.30 -8.75
CA TYR A 33 -32.22 26.84 -9.58
C TYR A 33 -32.50 25.97 -10.80
N VAL A 34 -33.78 25.75 -11.08
CA VAL A 34 -34.26 24.95 -12.22
C VAL A 34 -34.99 25.84 -13.23
N ALA A 35 -36.04 26.53 -12.80
CA ALA A 35 -36.90 27.34 -13.66
C ALA A 35 -37.71 28.37 -12.86
N ASP A 36 -38.15 29.43 -13.53
CA ASP A 36 -39.18 30.35 -13.02
C ASP A 36 -40.56 29.68 -13.13
N THR A 37 -41.48 30.00 -12.22
CA THR A 37 -42.86 29.48 -12.24
C THR A 37 -43.87 30.61 -12.18
N GLU A 38 -45.09 30.35 -12.64
CA GLU A 38 -46.23 31.28 -12.49
C GLU A 38 -46.95 31.10 -11.13
N ILE A 39 -46.38 30.31 -10.21
CA ILE A 39 -46.95 30.08 -8.89
C ILE A 39 -46.57 31.25 -7.98
N GLU A 40 -47.56 31.99 -7.49
CA GLU A 40 -47.32 33.12 -6.58
C GLU A 40 -47.35 32.68 -5.10
N ALA A 41 -46.47 33.30 -4.31
CA ALA A 41 -46.52 33.26 -2.85
C ALA A 41 -47.78 33.98 -2.32
N PRO A 42 -48.17 33.78 -1.05
CA PRO A 42 -49.23 34.56 -0.41
C PRO A 42 -49.00 36.08 -0.44
N SER A 43 -47.76 36.52 -0.65
CA SER A 43 -47.36 37.92 -0.83
C SER A 43 -47.56 38.46 -2.26
N GLY A 44 -47.95 37.61 -3.22
CA GLY A 44 -48.08 37.94 -4.65
C GLY A 44 -46.76 37.94 -5.43
N ALA A 45 -45.66 37.49 -4.82
CA ALA A 45 -44.37 37.36 -5.51
C ALA A 45 -44.27 36.01 -6.24
N PRO A 46 -43.73 35.95 -7.47
CA PRO A 46 -43.57 34.70 -8.20
C PRO A 46 -42.51 33.81 -7.53
N LEU A 47 -42.78 32.51 -7.48
CA LEU A 47 -41.87 31.50 -6.93
C LEU A 47 -41.01 30.88 -8.03
N SER A 48 -39.77 30.56 -7.69
CA SER A 48 -38.86 29.79 -8.53
C SER A 48 -38.86 28.33 -8.10
N LEU A 49 -38.77 27.43 -9.08
CA LEU A 49 -38.58 26.01 -8.88
C LEU A 49 -37.10 25.71 -8.68
N CYS A 50 -36.79 25.04 -7.58
CA CYS A 50 -35.43 24.68 -7.17
C CYS A 50 -35.32 23.18 -6.93
N HIS A 51 -34.14 22.63 -7.13
CA HIS A 51 -33.74 21.36 -6.57
C HIS A 51 -33.20 21.55 -5.15
N GLU A 52 -33.73 20.78 -4.21
CA GLU A 52 -33.07 20.60 -2.92
C GLU A 52 -31.92 19.61 -3.11
N THR A 53 -30.70 20.03 -2.75
CA THR A 53 -29.49 19.23 -2.89
C THR A 53 -28.86 18.94 -1.53
N ARG A 54 -28.25 17.77 -1.42
CA ARG A 54 -27.39 17.39 -0.30
C ARG A 54 -25.97 17.24 -0.81
N ASP A 55 -25.13 18.20 -0.44
CA ASP A 55 -23.72 18.25 -0.78
C ASP A 55 -22.87 17.63 0.32
N ILE A 56 -21.91 16.80 -0.06
CA ILE A 56 -20.79 16.42 0.80
C ILE A 56 -19.61 17.26 0.38
N ARG A 57 -19.14 18.13 1.29
CA ARG A 57 -17.96 18.96 1.07
C ARG A 57 -16.79 18.44 1.89
N ILE A 58 -15.60 18.45 1.29
CA ILE A 58 -14.34 18.14 1.94
C ILE A 58 -13.39 19.29 1.66
N ILE A 59 -12.95 20.00 2.71
CA ILE A 59 -12.06 21.17 2.61
C ILE A 59 -12.66 22.23 1.66
N GLY A 60 -13.98 22.45 1.73
CA GLY A 60 -14.70 23.45 0.94
C GLY A 60 -15.08 23.02 -0.48
N TYR A 61 -14.56 21.89 -0.97
CA TYR A 61 -14.90 21.38 -2.31
C TYR A 61 -16.05 20.37 -2.23
N THR A 62 -17.07 20.54 -3.06
CA THR A 62 -18.17 19.57 -3.19
C THR A 62 -17.68 18.32 -3.90
N VAL A 63 -17.61 17.22 -3.16
CA VAL A 63 -17.16 15.91 -3.64
C VAL A 63 -18.32 15.08 -4.17
N SER A 64 -19.51 15.26 -3.58
CA SER A 64 -20.73 14.62 -4.04
C SER A 64 -21.91 15.57 -3.83
N SER A 65 -22.83 15.62 -4.77
CA SER A 65 -24.11 16.35 -4.63
C SER A 65 -25.26 15.46 -5.05
N ASN A 66 -26.29 15.33 -4.23
CA ASN A 66 -27.47 14.52 -4.53
C ASN A 66 -28.73 15.37 -4.47
N ILE A 67 -29.56 15.30 -5.50
CA ILE A 67 -30.88 15.92 -5.52
C ILE A 67 -31.85 15.09 -4.66
N LEU A 68 -32.52 15.74 -3.70
CA LEU A 68 -33.51 15.14 -2.81
C LEU A 68 -34.93 15.31 -3.35
N GLY A 69 -35.25 16.45 -3.97
CA GLY A 69 -36.60 16.77 -4.41
C GLY A 69 -36.71 18.14 -5.05
N TYR A 70 -37.93 18.51 -5.43
CA TYR A 70 -38.28 19.86 -5.86
C TYR A 70 -38.79 20.69 -4.67
N VAL A 71 -38.43 21.96 -4.66
CA VAL A 71 -38.89 22.93 -3.67
C VAL A 71 -39.16 24.26 -4.35
N LEU A 72 -40.07 25.05 -3.79
CA LEU A 72 -40.35 26.42 -4.23
C LEU A 72 -39.67 27.42 -3.31
N SER A 73 -39.13 28.48 -3.91
CA SER A 73 -38.42 29.55 -3.22
C SER A 73 -38.72 30.90 -3.87
N SER A 74 -38.85 31.95 -3.08
CA SER A 74 -39.14 33.30 -3.56
C SER A 74 -37.92 34.08 -4.06
N ASP A 75 -36.71 33.58 -3.82
CA ASP A 75 -35.47 34.31 -4.09
C ASP A 75 -34.54 33.59 -5.08
N ARG A 76 -35.12 32.95 -6.10
CA ARG A 76 -34.35 32.20 -7.11
C ARG A 76 -33.36 31.22 -6.50
N CYS A 77 -33.78 30.54 -5.42
CA CYS A 77 -33.02 29.47 -4.79
C CYS A 77 -31.73 29.92 -4.09
N THR A 78 -31.63 31.20 -3.68
CA THR A 78 -30.47 31.68 -2.91
C THR A 78 -30.65 31.60 -1.40
N GLY A 79 -31.89 31.46 -0.93
CA GLY A 79 -32.26 31.62 0.47
C GLY A 79 -32.97 30.40 1.03
N GLN A 80 -34.09 30.64 1.71
CA GLN A 80 -34.81 29.58 2.41
C GLN A 80 -35.87 28.92 1.53
N ILE A 81 -36.14 27.65 1.84
CA ILE A 81 -37.23 26.88 1.26
C ILE A 81 -38.54 27.43 1.80
N GLU A 82 -39.42 27.91 0.93
CA GLU A 82 -40.78 28.30 1.36
C GLU A 82 -41.68 27.07 1.48
N ARG A 83 -41.62 26.18 0.49
CA ARG A 83 -42.51 25.02 0.45
C ARG A 83 -41.87 23.83 -0.28
N PRO A 84 -41.94 22.62 0.28
CA PRO A 84 -41.60 21.41 -0.45
C PRO A 84 -42.64 21.15 -1.56
N PHE A 85 -42.19 20.68 -2.71
CA PHE A 85 -43.02 20.49 -3.90
C PHE A 85 -43.04 19.01 -4.28
N SER A 86 -44.19 18.36 -4.11
CA SER A 86 -44.33 16.92 -4.35
C SER A 86 -44.50 16.59 -5.83
N GLU A 87 -44.26 15.33 -6.20
CA GLU A 87 -44.45 14.82 -7.57
C GLU A 87 -45.88 15.08 -8.09
N GLN A 88 -46.91 14.82 -7.26
CA GLN A 88 -48.31 15.07 -7.61
C GLN A 88 -48.59 16.56 -7.87
N GLN A 89 -47.94 17.45 -7.10
CA GLN A 89 -48.06 18.90 -7.29
C GLN A 89 -47.35 19.34 -8.57
N MET A 90 -46.23 18.72 -8.91
CA MET A 90 -45.50 18.96 -10.17
C MET A 90 -46.35 18.58 -11.38
N GLU A 91 -46.94 17.38 -11.39
CA GLU A 91 -47.81 16.93 -12.48
C GLU A 91 -49.05 17.83 -12.64
N THR A 92 -49.65 18.23 -11.51
CA THR A 92 -50.79 19.15 -11.52
C THR A 92 -50.39 20.52 -12.08
N ALA A 93 -49.28 21.09 -11.62
CA ALA A 93 -48.80 22.40 -12.08
C ALA A 93 -48.41 22.39 -13.56
N GLN A 94 -47.82 21.31 -14.06
CA GLN A 94 -47.55 21.11 -15.48
C GLN A 94 -48.84 21.02 -16.31
N SER A 95 -49.87 20.32 -15.82
CA SER A 95 -51.17 20.25 -16.49
C SER A 95 -51.89 21.61 -16.61
N LEU A 96 -51.58 22.53 -15.70
CA LEU A 96 -52.10 23.90 -15.65
C LEU A 96 -51.21 24.90 -16.41
N ASN A 97 -50.12 24.45 -17.05
CA ASN A 97 -49.09 25.28 -17.70
C ASN A 97 -48.40 26.28 -16.76
N LEU A 98 -48.41 26.06 -15.45
CA LEU A 98 -47.72 26.92 -14.48
C LEU A 98 -46.20 26.65 -14.41
N ILE A 99 -45.78 25.48 -14.91
CA ILE A 99 -44.41 24.98 -14.97
C ILE A 99 -44.22 24.29 -16.33
N ASP A 100 -43.02 24.39 -16.90
CA ASP A 100 -42.68 23.71 -18.16
C ASP A 100 -42.91 22.19 -18.10
N ALA A 101 -43.69 21.68 -19.04
CA ALA A 101 -43.98 20.26 -19.21
C ALA A 101 -42.76 19.44 -19.67
N SER A 102 -41.69 20.08 -20.13
CA SER A 102 -40.43 19.41 -20.49
C SER A 102 -39.64 18.91 -19.28
N LEU A 103 -39.93 19.43 -18.08
CA LEU A 103 -39.25 19.04 -16.85
C LEU A 103 -39.75 17.69 -16.34
N PRO A 104 -38.87 16.82 -15.81
CA PRO A 104 -39.29 15.55 -15.25
C PRO A 104 -40.12 15.76 -13.97
N SER A 105 -41.20 14.99 -13.82
CA SER A 105 -42.05 15.05 -12.61
C SER A 105 -41.31 14.62 -11.33
N VAL A 106 -40.31 13.74 -11.47
CA VAL A 106 -39.44 13.28 -10.39
C VAL A 106 -38.07 13.95 -10.52
N ALA A 107 -37.65 14.65 -9.47
CA ALA A 107 -36.30 15.20 -9.37
C ALA A 107 -35.27 14.06 -9.34
N ARG A 108 -34.35 14.04 -10.32
CA ARG A 108 -33.30 13.02 -10.42
C ARG A 108 -31.95 13.67 -10.70
N ASN A 109 -30.88 13.06 -10.19
CA ASN A 109 -29.53 13.46 -10.54
C ASN A 109 -29.29 13.33 -12.05
N SER A 110 -28.65 14.33 -12.65
CA SER A 110 -28.18 14.23 -14.03
C SER A 110 -27.10 13.15 -14.16
N LEU A 111 -27.02 12.51 -15.33
CA LEU A 111 -26.04 11.46 -15.59
C LEU A 111 -24.59 11.96 -15.37
N GLN A 112 -24.34 13.23 -15.70
CA GLN A 112 -23.07 13.90 -15.42
C GLN A 112 -22.76 13.97 -13.92
N ARG A 113 -23.73 14.38 -13.09
CA ARG A 113 -23.58 14.44 -11.63
C ARG A 113 -23.40 13.04 -11.02
N THR A 114 -24.11 12.04 -11.54
CA THR A 114 -23.91 10.63 -11.15
C THR A 114 -22.49 10.16 -11.45
N ILE A 115 -21.97 10.39 -12.66
CA ILE A 115 -20.60 10.02 -13.02
C ILE A 115 -19.57 10.74 -12.14
N GLN A 116 -19.77 12.03 -11.86
CA GLN A 116 -18.87 12.79 -11.01
C GLN A 116 -18.82 12.25 -9.58
N ASN A 117 -19.99 12.00 -8.97
CA ASN A 117 -20.09 11.47 -7.62
C ASN A 117 -19.43 10.08 -7.52
N TYR A 118 -19.77 9.15 -8.42
CA TYR A 118 -19.24 7.78 -8.36
C TYR A 118 -17.80 7.67 -8.87
N GLY A 119 -17.39 8.51 -9.82
CA GLY A 119 -16.07 8.47 -10.41
C GLY A 119 -14.96 8.73 -9.39
N ILE A 120 -15.17 9.66 -8.47
CA ILE A 120 -14.21 9.94 -7.38
C ILE A 120 -14.07 8.72 -6.47
N TRP A 121 -15.18 8.11 -6.06
CA TRP A 121 -15.16 6.92 -5.20
C TRP A 121 -14.50 5.72 -5.89
N VAL A 122 -14.78 5.50 -7.18
CA VAL A 122 -14.13 4.45 -7.98
C VAL A 122 -12.63 4.70 -8.10
N ALA A 123 -12.19 5.93 -8.35
CA ALA A 123 -10.77 6.27 -8.43
C ALA A 123 -10.04 6.00 -7.10
N ILE A 124 -10.65 6.38 -5.97
CA ILE A 124 -10.11 6.11 -4.63
C ILE A 124 -10.01 4.59 -4.39
N ALA A 125 -11.05 3.83 -4.73
CA ALA A 125 -11.06 2.38 -4.57
C ALA A 125 -9.97 1.70 -5.40
N LEU A 126 -9.81 2.09 -6.67
CA LEU A 126 -8.76 1.57 -7.55
C LEU A 126 -7.35 1.91 -7.05
N ALA A 127 -7.15 3.13 -6.54
CA ALA A 127 -5.88 3.54 -5.94
C ALA A 127 -5.52 2.66 -4.72
N LEU A 128 -6.49 2.39 -3.84
CA LEU A 128 -6.30 1.51 -2.69
C LEU A 128 -5.97 0.07 -3.12
N VAL A 129 -6.71 -0.48 -4.09
CA VAL A 129 -6.45 -1.81 -4.64
C VAL A 129 -5.03 -1.89 -5.23
N ALA A 130 -4.60 -0.88 -5.98
CA ALA A 130 -3.26 -0.83 -6.55
C ALA A 130 -2.16 -0.81 -5.47
N VAL A 131 -2.35 -0.07 -4.37
CA VAL A 131 -1.41 -0.04 -3.24
C VAL A 131 -1.36 -1.39 -2.53
N ILE A 132 -2.51 -2.00 -2.25
CA ILE A 132 -2.60 -3.32 -1.61
C ILE A 132 -1.90 -4.36 -2.48
N TRP A 133 -2.17 -4.35 -3.79
CA TRP A 133 -1.56 -5.27 -4.75
C TRP A 133 -0.03 -5.14 -4.80
N ARG A 134 0.50 -3.91 -4.83
CA ARG A 134 1.96 -3.66 -4.76
C ARG A 134 2.56 -4.19 -3.47
N ARG A 135 1.90 -3.98 -2.33
CA ARG A 135 2.35 -4.49 -1.02
C ARG A 135 2.31 -6.02 -0.97
N MET A 136 1.26 -6.64 -1.51
CA MET A 136 1.16 -8.10 -1.59
C MET A 136 2.26 -8.69 -2.46
N LYS A 137 2.54 -8.13 -3.64
CA LYS A 137 3.66 -8.55 -4.49
C LYS A 137 5.00 -8.48 -3.76
N SER A 138 5.25 -7.38 -3.05
CA SER A 138 6.47 -7.19 -2.26
C SER A 138 6.61 -8.22 -1.13
N LEU A 139 5.53 -8.50 -0.41
CA LEU A 139 5.52 -9.48 0.68
C LEU A 139 5.69 -10.91 0.17
N LEU A 140 4.99 -11.26 -0.90
CA LEU A 140 5.07 -12.58 -1.54
C LEU A 140 6.37 -12.80 -2.31
N GLY A 141 7.20 -11.77 -2.49
CA GLY A 141 8.47 -11.88 -3.21
C GLY A 141 8.28 -12.14 -4.70
N LEU A 142 7.10 -11.78 -5.25
CA LEU A 142 6.74 -11.97 -6.65
C LEU A 142 7.40 -10.96 -7.59
N ASP A 143 8.22 -10.05 -7.05
CA ASP A 143 9.01 -9.14 -7.85
C ASP A 143 10.47 -9.61 -7.85
N PRO A 144 10.89 -10.37 -8.89
CA PRO A 144 12.24 -10.86 -9.02
C PRO A 144 13.19 -9.76 -9.49
N THR A 145 12.83 -8.48 -9.52
CA THR A 145 13.73 -7.37 -9.89
C THR A 145 13.98 -6.38 -8.76
N ALA A 146 13.10 -6.31 -7.77
CA ALA A 146 13.24 -5.40 -6.64
C ALA A 146 14.44 -5.75 -5.73
N PRO A 147 15.01 -4.74 -5.01
CA PRO A 147 16.03 -4.97 -3.99
C PRO A 147 15.46 -5.75 -2.80
N MET A 148 16.31 -6.53 -2.15
CA MET A 148 15.93 -7.27 -0.96
C MET A 148 15.59 -6.35 0.22
N ARG A 149 14.79 -6.86 1.17
CA ARG A 149 14.46 -6.14 2.40
C ARG A 149 15.74 -5.86 3.18
N LYS A 150 15.94 -4.62 3.66
CA LYS A 150 17.13 -4.20 4.42
C LYS A 150 17.52 -5.17 5.55
N LYS A 151 16.53 -5.69 6.30
CA LYS A 151 16.76 -6.66 7.37
C LYS A 151 17.28 -8.01 6.85
N ALA A 152 16.78 -8.47 5.71
CA ALA A 152 17.24 -9.70 5.07
C ALA A 152 18.66 -9.53 4.49
N THR A 153 18.89 -8.41 3.80
CA THR A 153 20.21 -8.01 3.29
C THR A 153 21.26 -8.01 4.39
N LEU A 154 20.97 -7.37 5.53
CA LEU A 154 21.91 -7.32 6.66
C LEU A 154 22.24 -8.72 7.19
N ARG A 155 21.24 -9.61 7.32
CA ARG A 155 21.46 -10.97 7.82
C ARG A 155 22.27 -11.83 6.87
N ILE A 156 22.01 -11.71 5.56
CA ILE A 156 22.79 -12.38 4.52
C ILE A 156 24.24 -11.90 4.59
N LEU A 157 24.43 -10.58 4.68
CA LEU A 157 25.76 -9.99 4.80
C LEU A 157 26.49 -10.48 6.06
N THR A 158 25.80 -10.49 7.21
CA THR A 158 26.36 -11.02 8.46
C THR A 158 26.76 -12.48 8.31
N ALA A 159 25.90 -13.35 7.74
CA ALA A 159 26.25 -14.75 7.52
C ALA A 159 27.49 -14.92 6.63
N MET A 160 27.61 -14.11 5.58
CA MET A 160 28.80 -14.09 4.70
C MET A 160 30.06 -13.64 5.45
N CYS A 161 29.98 -12.62 6.29
CA CYS A 161 31.10 -12.19 7.13
C CYS A 161 31.51 -13.25 8.16
N TYR A 162 30.55 -14.00 8.72
CA TYR A 162 30.84 -15.10 9.65
C TYR A 162 31.65 -16.21 8.97
N VAL A 163 31.26 -16.60 7.76
CA VAL A 163 32.03 -17.58 6.96
C VAL A 163 33.44 -17.06 6.71
N GLY A 164 33.57 -15.82 6.24
CA GLY A 164 34.88 -15.23 5.96
C GLY A 164 35.77 -15.10 7.19
N LYS A 165 35.22 -15.01 8.40
CA LYS A 165 35.99 -14.89 9.65
C LYS A 165 36.33 -16.25 10.27
N CYS A 166 35.90 -17.38 9.71
CA CYS A 166 36.11 -18.70 10.30
C CYS A 166 37.60 -19.09 10.46
N ASP A 167 38.50 -18.50 9.67
CA ASP A 167 39.95 -18.70 9.76
C ASP A 167 40.64 -17.72 10.73
N GLY A 168 39.88 -16.77 11.29
CA GLY A 168 40.33 -15.78 12.26
C GLY A 168 40.81 -14.45 11.67
N ILE A 169 40.96 -14.32 10.34
CA ILE A 169 41.45 -13.09 9.71
C ILE A 169 40.71 -12.87 8.39
N VAL A 170 39.96 -11.76 8.29
CA VAL A 170 39.33 -11.38 7.02
C VAL A 170 40.25 -10.45 6.24
N ALA A 171 40.80 -10.92 5.13
CA ALA A 171 41.70 -10.18 4.28
C ALA A 171 40.97 -9.12 3.43
N SER A 172 41.67 -8.05 3.03
CA SER A 172 41.02 -6.93 2.30
C SER A 172 40.39 -7.33 0.96
N ASN A 173 40.93 -8.37 0.30
CA ASN A 173 40.32 -8.96 -0.90
C ASN A 173 39.01 -9.67 -0.58
N GLU A 174 38.90 -10.38 0.55
CA GLU A 174 37.66 -11.05 0.98
C GLU A 174 36.56 -10.04 1.34
N ILE A 175 36.93 -8.91 1.94
CA ILE A 175 35.98 -7.81 2.22
C ILE A 175 35.37 -7.29 0.93
N ALA A 176 36.20 -7.07 -0.11
CA ALA A 176 35.73 -6.63 -1.41
C ALA A 176 34.86 -7.69 -2.10
N LEU A 177 35.25 -8.96 -1.99
CA LEU A 177 34.50 -10.11 -2.50
C LEU A 177 33.12 -10.20 -1.82
N ILE A 178 33.06 -10.14 -0.50
CA ILE A 178 31.81 -10.18 0.29
C ILE A 178 30.91 -9.01 -0.10
N ALA A 179 31.44 -7.77 -0.16
CA ALA A 179 30.66 -6.60 -0.53
C ALA A 179 30.04 -6.74 -1.93
N LYS A 180 30.84 -7.17 -2.91
CA LYS A 180 30.42 -7.35 -4.31
C LYS A 180 29.39 -8.48 -4.44
N ALA A 181 29.66 -9.63 -3.83
CA ALA A 181 28.76 -10.79 -3.87
C ALA A 181 27.44 -10.52 -3.15
N ALA A 182 27.49 -9.95 -1.95
CA ALA A 182 26.29 -9.55 -1.21
C ALA A 182 25.49 -8.48 -1.98
N GLY A 183 26.17 -7.52 -2.61
CA GLY A 183 25.51 -6.49 -3.40
C GLY A 183 24.78 -7.05 -4.62
N ARG A 184 25.39 -8.01 -5.32
CA ARG A 184 24.76 -8.75 -6.43
C ARG A 184 23.56 -9.55 -5.97
N LEU A 185 23.75 -10.39 -4.95
CA LEU A 185 22.74 -11.33 -4.46
C LEU A 185 21.52 -10.63 -3.85
N THR A 186 21.74 -9.50 -3.16
CA THR A 186 20.68 -8.74 -2.49
C THR A 186 20.18 -7.53 -3.30
N ARG A 187 20.85 -7.23 -4.43
CA ARG A 187 20.62 -6.06 -5.29
C ARG A 187 20.62 -4.74 -4.54
N THR A 188 21.50 -4.65 -3.54
CA THR A 188 21.66 -3.47 -2.71
C THR A 188 23.10 -3.01 -2.85
N ASN A 189 23.35 -1.70 -2.89
CA ASN A 189 24.73 -1.21 -2.88
C ASN A 189 25.32 -1.42 -1.47
N ILE A 190 26.25 -2.37 -1.33
CA ILE A 190 26.92 -2.70 -0.08
C ILE A 190 28.33 -2.13 -0.15
N GLN A 191 28.67 -1.25 0.79
CA GLN A 191 30.00 -0.66 0.86
C GLN A 191 30.93 -1.55 1.69
N SER A 192 32.21 -1.64 1.30
CA SER A 192 33.23 -2.38 2.06
C SER A 192 33.35 -1.90 3.51
N ALA A 193 33.09 -0.63 3.79
CA ALA A 193 33.04 -0.08 5.15
C ALA A 193 31.97 -0.76 6.03
N GLU A 194 30.83 -1.16 5.45
CA GLU A 194 29.80 -1.88 6.19
C GLU A 194 30.23 -3.32 6.49
N VAL A 195 30.94 -3.97 5.57
CA VAL A 195 31.52 -5.31 5.75
C VAL A 195 32.57 -5.30 6.86
N ILE A 196 33.49 -4.32 6.85
CA ILE A 196 34.48 -4.12 7.91
C ILE A 196 33.79 -3.98 9.26
N ARG A 197 32.84 -3.04 9.36
CA ARG A 197 32.09 -2.79 10.60
C ARG A 197 31.43 -4.05 11.15
N ILE A 198 30.80 -4.86 10.30
CA ILE A 198 30.16 -6.11 10.74
C ILE A 198 31.21 -7.11 11.21
N THR A 199 32.28 -7.29 10.43
CA THR A 199 33.36 -8.25 10.72
C THR A 199 34.05 -7.97 12.05
N ASP A 200 34.28 -6.69 12.36
CA ASP A 200 34.89 -6.25 13.62
C ASP A 200 34.04 -6.60 14.85
N HIS A 201 32.72 -6.70 14.69
CA HIS A 201 31.77 -6.96 15.79
C HIS A 201 31.29 -8.42 15.85
N ILE A 202 31.80 -9.30 14.98
CA ILE A 202 31.45 -10.72 15.00
C ILE A 202 32.23 -11.45 16.10
N ASP A 203 31.51 -12.18 16.94
CA ASP A 203 32.06 -13.21 17.82
C ASP A 203 31.81 -14.59 17.19
N LEU A 204 32.85 -15.44 17.13
CA LEU A 204 32.80 -16.77 16.51
C LEU A 204 32.16 -17.83 17.40
N ASP A 205 31.96 -17.55 18.69
CA ASP A 205 31.30 -18.47 19.62
C ASP A 205 29.76 -18.41 19.45
N LEU A 206 29.28 -19.03 18.38
CA LEU A 206 27.86 -19.08 18.05
C LEU A 206 27.14 -20.23 18.77
N THR A 207 26.04 -19.90 19.42
CA THR A 207 25.12 -20.91 19.97
C THR A 207 24.21 -21.47 18.87
N PRO A 208 23.62 -22.67 19.05
CA PRO A 208 22.62 -23.20 18.14
C PRO A 208 21.43 -22.26 17.89
N GLN A 209 21.09 -21.42 18.87
CA GLN A 209 20.01 -20.45 18.77
C GLN A 209 20.37 -19.31 17.81
N ASP A 210 21.63 -18.90 17.73
CA ASP A 210 22.08 -17.85 16.81
C ASP A 210 21.91 -18.28 15.34
N PHE A 211 22.18 -19.56 15.04
CA PHE A 211 21.92 -20.16 13.72
C PHE A 211 20.44 -20.12 13.34
N VAL A 212 19.53 -20.33 14.30
CA VAL A 212 18.09 -20.17 14.09
C VAL A 212 17.73 -18.70 13.86
N ASP A 213 18.36 -17.79 14.61
CA ASP A 213 18.09 -16.37 14.51
C ASP A 213 18.55 -15.75 13.19
N PHE A 214 19.54 -16.31 12.49
CA PHE A 214 19.84 -15.96 11.10
C PHE A 214 18.61 -16.15 10.19
N GLY A 215 17.94 -17.30 10.28
CA GLY A 215 16.78 -17.66 9.46
C GLY A 215 15.47 -16.99 9.85
N LYS A 216 15.36 -16.48 11.08
CA LYS A 216 14.09 -16.00 11.67
C LYS A 216 13.45 -14.81 10.93
N GLY A 217 12.36 -15.10 10.20
CA GLY A 217 11.62 -14.08 9.44
C GLY A 217 12.17 -13.82 8.04
N LEU A 218 13.11 -14.65 7.59
CA LEU A 218 13.48 -14.79 6.18
C LEU A 218 12.48 -15.70 5.47
N ARG A 219 12.18 -15.36 4.21
CA ARG A 219 11.45 -16.23 3.28
C ARG A 219 12.38 -17.33 2.78
N ASP A 220 11.82 -18.42 2.27
CA ASP A 220 12.63 -19.55 1.78
C ASP A 220 13.57 -19.11 0.64
N SER A 221 13.09 -18.25 -0.26
CA SER A 221 13.94 -17.63 -1.29
C SER A 221 15.09 -16.79 -0.73
N GLU A 222 14.90 -16.16 0.44
CA GLU A 222 15.95 -15.34 1.09
C GLU A 222 16.94 -16.22 1.86
N LYS A 223 16.48 -17.37 2.39
CA LYS A 223 17.35 -18.39 2.99
C LYS A 223 18.24 -19.05 1.93
N ASP A 224 17.71 -19.30 0.74
CA ASP A 224 18.48 -19.76 -0.41
C ASP A 224 19.59 -18.78 -0.78
N VAL A 225 19.26 -17.48 -0.85
CA VAL A 225 20.25 -16.43 -1.15
C VAL A 225 21.30 -16.30 -0.04
N MET A 226 20.88 -16.41 1.23
CA MET A 226 21.80 -16.45 2.37
C MET A 226 22.80 -17.60 2.24
N MET A 227 22.30 -18.81 2.01
CA MET A 227 23.13 -19.99 1.90
C MET A 227 24.04 -19.93 0.66
N ARG A 228 23.53 -19.43 -0.48
CA ARG A 228 24.32 -19.21 -1.70
C ARG A 228 25.48 -18.24 -1.46
N GLY A 229 25.21 -17.13 -0.78
CA GLY A 229 26.24 -16.16 -0.41
C GLY A 229 27.28 -16.74 0.54
N ALA A 230 26.84 -17.51 1.54
CA ALA A 230 27.73 -18.20 2.47
C ALA A 230 28.65 -19.20 1.75
N PHE A 231 28.10 -20.01 0.85
CA PHE A 231 28.90 -20.92 0.02
C PHE A 231 29.87 -20.19 -0.90
N PHE A 232 29.43 -19.10 -1.54
CA PHE A 232 30.29 -18.33 -2.44
C PHE A 232 31.55 -17.83 -1.74
N VAL A 233 31.42 -17.36 -0.49
CA VAL A 233 32.56 -16.94 0.33
C VAL A 233 33.45 -18.13 0.70
N ALA A 234 32.87 -19.21 1.26
CA ALA A 234 33.65 -20.39 1.67
C ALA A 234 34.42 -21.06 0.50
N LEU A 235 33.83 -21.05 -0.69
CA LEU A 235 34.41 -21.68 -1.88
C LEU A 235 35.36 -20.76 -2.65
N SER A 236 35.39 -19.45 -2.34
CA SER A 236 36.20 -18.47 -3.06
C SER A 236 37.70 -18.73 -2.99
N SER A 237 38.17 -19.34 -1.90
CA SER A 237 39.57 -19.72 -1.70
C SER A 237 39.97 -21.02 -2.41
N GLY A 238 39.01 -21.69 -3.08
CA GLY A 238 39.20 -22.97 -3.78
C GLY A 238 39.20 -24.20 -2.87
N ARG A 239 39.12 -24.04 -1.54
CA ARG A 239 38.96 -25.13 -0.58
C ARG A 239 38.14 -24.68 0.62
N VAL A 240 37.22 -25.50 1.08
CA VAL A 240 36.45 -25.22 2.29
C VAL A 240 37.22 -25.75 3.50
N ILE A 241 37.54 -24.88 4.47
CA ILE A 241 38.19 -25.31 5.71
C ILE A 241 37.17 -25.92 6.70
N PRO A 242 37.61 -26.74 7.68
CA PRO A 242 36.68 -27.40 8.60
C PRO A 242 35.75 -26.45 9.37
N GLY A 243 36.23 -25.25 9.73
CA GLY A 243 35.44 -24.23 10.42
C GLY A 243 34.29 -23.69 9.56
N GLU A 244 34.56 -23.38 8.29
CA GLU A 244 33.55 -22.92 7.33
C GLU A 244 32.52 -24.02 7.06
N TYR A 245 32.97 -25.27 6.88
CA TYR A 245 32.06 -26.39 6.66
C TYR A 245 31.13 -26.62 7.85
N ALA A 246 31.67 -26.54 9.08
CA ALA A 246 30.88 -26.64 10.31
C ALA A 246 29.86 -25.49 10.40
N PHE A 247 30.28 -24.26 10.10
CA PHE A 247 29.39 -23.10 10.07
C PHE A 247 28.26 -23.28 9.04
N LEU A 248 28.58 -23.66 7.79
CA LEU A 248 27.60 -23.87 6.72
C LEU A 248 26.58 -24.95 7.09
N THR A 249 27.04 -26.05 7.68
CA THR A 249 26.17 -27.15 8.14
C THR A 249 25.24 -26.69 9.26
N ASN A 250 25.77 -26.00 10.27
CA ASN A 250 24.97 -25.47 11.38
C ASN A 250 24.00 -24.38 10.92
N LEU A 251 24.41 -23.54 9.97
CA LEU A 251 23.54 -22.54 9.34
C LEU A 251 22.40 -23.22 8.58
N ALA A 252 22.67 -24.27 7.80
CA ALA A 252 21.65 -25.04 7.09
C ALA A 252 20.60 -25.60 8.05
N HIS A 253 21.06 -26.20 9.15
CA HIS A 253 20.17 -26.71 10.19
C HIS A 253 19.38 -25.59 10.88
N GLY A 254 20.02 -24.47 11.22
CA GLY A 254 19.38 -23.33 11.89
C GLY A 254 18.30 -22.66 11.05
N ILE A 255 18.52 -22.49 9.74
CA ILE A 255 17.52 -21.90 8.84
C ILE A 255 16.44 -22.91 8.39
N GLY A 256 16.61 -24.19 8.74
CA GLY A 256 15.70 -25.29 8.38
C GLY A 256 15.77 -25.69 6.92
N MET A 257 16.96 -25.67 6.31
CA MET A 257 17.18 -26.03 4.91
C MET A 257 17.33 -27.56 4.76
N PRO A 258 16.51 -28.22 3.92
CA PRO A 258 16.67 -29.63 3.59
C PRO A 258 18.01 -29.94 2.89
N GLY A 259 18.50 -31.17 3.02
CA GLY A 259 19.77 -31.58 2.41
C GLY A 259 19.77 -31.53 0.87
N GLU A 260 18.61 -31.65 0.22
CA GLU A 260 18.48 -31.49 -1.23
C GLU A 260 18.70 -30.03 -1.64
N ASP A 261 18.07 -29.09 -0.94
CA ASP A 261 18.24 -27.66 -1.15
C ASP A 261 19.67 -27.19 -0.84
N PHE A 262 20.29 -27.76 0.19
CA PHE A 262 21.69 -27.50 0.51
C PHE A 262 22.62 -27.79 -0.67
N ARG A 263 22.48 -28.97 -1.30
CA ARG A 263 23.28 -29.36 -2.48
C ARG A 263 22.94 -28.51 -3.71
N ARG A 264 21.66 -28.23 -3.93
CA ARG A 264 21.21 -27.36 -5.02
C ARG A 264 21.84 -25.97 -4.91
N VAL A 265 21.79 -25.36 -3.73
CA VAL A 265 22.33 -24.02 -3.50
C VAL A 265 23.86 -24.00 -3.59
N MET A 266 24.54 -25.06 -3.14
CA MET A 266 25.98 -25.24 -3.33
C MET A 266 26.35 -25.24 -4.82
N ASN A 267 25.63 -25.98 -5.66
CA ASN A 267 25.86 -26.01 -7.11
C ASN A 267 25.67 -24.63 -7.75
N LEU A 268 24.65 -23.86 -7.31
CA LEU A 268 24.45 -22.49 -7.77
C LEU A 268 25.57 -21.53 -7.36
N ALA A 269 26.19 -21.77 -6.20
CA ALA A 269 27.34 -20.98 -5.75
C ALA A 269 28.61 -21.32 -6.55
N LEU A 270 28.80 -22.58 -6.94
CA LEU A 270 29.88 -23.00 -7.84
C LEU A 270 29.73 -22.36 -9.23
N GLU A 271 28.53 -22.38 -9.80
CA GLU A 271 28.24 -21.70 -11.08
C GLU A 271 28.53 -20.20 -10.98
N ASP A 272 28.20 -19.56 -9.85
CA ASP A 272 28.54 -18.17 -9.61
C ASP A 272 30.05 -17.92 -9.59
N LEU A 273 30.84 -18.84 -9.03
CA LEU A 273 32.30 -18.70 -9.02
C LEU A 273 32.88 -18.78 -10.42
N ASP A 274 32.35 -19.68 -11.27
CA ASP A 274 32.78 -19.80 -12.67
C ASP A 274 32.48 -18.53 -13.48
N ILE A 275 31.32 -17.90 -13.23
CA ILE A 275 30.88 -16.71 -13.98
C ILE A 275 31.60 -15.44 -13.50
N TYR A 276 31.75 -15.28 -12.18
CA TYR A 276 32.13 -13.99 -11.60
C TYR A 276 33.54 -13.93 -11.06
N GLY A 277 34.20 -15.08 -10.89
CA GLY A 277 35.50 -15.21 -10.26
C GLY A 277 35.51 -14.81 -8.78
N PRO A 278 36.52 -15.24 -8.01
CA PRO A 278 36.85 -14.64 -6.72
C PRO A 278 37.36 -13.19 -6.88
#